data_AF-A0AAD7RJ47-F1
#
_entry.id   AF-A0AAD7RJ47-F1
#
_cell.length_a   1.000
_cell.length_b   1.000
_cell.length_c   1.000
_cell.angle_alpha   90.00
_cell.angle_beta   90.00
_cell.angle_gamma   90.00
#
_symmetry.space_group_name_H-M   'P 1'
#
loop_
_entity.id
_entity.type
_entity.pdbx_description
1 polymer ?
#
loop_
_entity_poly.entity_id
_entity_poly.type
_entity_poly.pdbx_seq_one_letter_code
_entity_poly.pdbx_strand_id
1 'polypeptide(L)'
;MGPKVSVPSRMLSGLEISSLTGKQFYGLPKVYTQKRMPVEKNNIIKEEELAKWPYLDGVSVPHIQAEVELLIGTNASNLLEPWEVVNSHGNGPYAIRTLLGWVINGPLQGYSNER
;
A
#
# COMPACT_ATOMS: atom_id res chain seq x y z
N MET A 1 21.74 -7.68 -7.95
CA MET A 1 21.66 -6.24 -7.58
C MET A 1 21.60 -5.44 -8.87
N GLY A 2 20.56 -4.62 -9.07
CA GLY A 2 20.40 -3.80 -10.28
C GLY A 2 21.39 -2.62 -10.35
N PRO A 3 21.52 -1.96 -11.52
CA PRO A 3 22.42 -0.83 -11.68
C PRO A 3 22.04 0.33 -10.75
N LYS A 4 23.04 0.95 -10.13
CA LYS A 4 22.86 2.18 -9.33
C LYS A 4 22.65 3.36 -10.30
N VAL A 5 21.44 3.90 -10.31
CA VAL A 5 21.10 5.08 -11.10
C VAL A 5 20.95 6.27 -10.16
N SER A 6 21.68 7.35 -10.43
CA SER A 6 21.48 8.63 -9.72
C SER A 6 20.35 9.40 -10.39
N VAL A 7 19.38 9.86 -9.60
CA VAL A 7 18.23 10.61 -10.11
C VAL A 7 18.17 11.96 -9.39
N PRO A 8 18.15 13.10 -10.12
CA PRO A 8 17.93 14.40 -9.51
C PRO A 8 16.59 14.43 -8.77
N SER A 9 16.61 14.88 -7.53
CA SER A 9 15.44 14.93 -6.65
C SER A 9 15.44 16.20 -5.82
N ARG A 10 14.25 16.65 -5.43
CA ARG A 10 14.05 17.72 -4.44
C ARG A 10 13.56 17.08 -3.15
N MET A 11 14.08 17.57 -2.05
CA MET A 11 13.62 17.20 -0.72
C MET A 11 12.50 18.14 -0.29
N LEU A 12 11.39 17.58 0.18
CA LEU A 12 10.26 18.32 0.74
C LEU A 12 10.12 17.97 2.23
N SER A 13 9.66 18.94 3.02
CA SER A 13 9.46 18.81 4.46
C SER A 13 8.15 19.47 4.87
N GLY A 14 7.57 19.03 6.00
CA GLY A 14 6.32 19.58 6.51
C GLY A 14 5.07 19.06 5.81
N LEU A 15 5.17 17.94 5.09
CA LEU A 15 3.99 17.26 4.57
C LEU A 15 3.28 16.50 5.70
N GLU A 16 1.97 16.43 5.57
CA GLU A 16 1.11 15.65 6.45
C GLU A 16 0.23 14.71 5.61
N ILE A 17 -0.17 13.60 6.20
CA ILE A 17 -1.05 12.61 5.57
C ILE A 17 -2.20 12.26 6.51
N SER A 18 -3.35 11.92 5.95
CA SER A 18 -4.51 11.42 6.67
C SER A 18 -5.12 10.21 5.96
N SER A 19 -5.94 9.44 6.67
CA SER A 19 -6.81 8.45 6.02
C SER A 19 -7.89 9.14 5.20
N LEU A 20 -8.63 8.40 4.38
CA LEU A 20 -9.72 8.95 3.57
C LEU A 20 -10.82 9.65 4.38
N THR A 21 -10.90 9.41 5.69
CA THR A 21 -11.85 10.10 6.57
C THR A 21 -11.46 11.55 6.88
N GLY A 22 -10.19 11.93 6.70
CA GLY A 22 -9.68 13.28 6.95
C GLY A 22 -9.74 13.73 8.41
N LYS A 23 -9.97 12.83 9.37
CA LYS A 23 -10.18 13.18 10.78
C LYS A 23 -8.90 13.57 11.53
N GLN A 24 -7.77 12.99 11.13
CA GLN A 24 -6.49 13.18 11.80
C GLN A 24 -5.36 13.19 10.78
N PHE A 25 -4.44 14.12 10.96
CA PHE A 25 -3.27 14.31 10.12
C PHE A 25 -2.01 13.92 10.88
N TYR A 26 -1.05 13.37 10.15
CA TYR A 26 0.19 12.87 10.68
C TYR A 26 1.34 13.42 9.88
N GLY A 27 2.29 14.04 10.57
CA GLY A 27 3.50 14.55 9.94
C GLY A 27 4.31 13.43 9.30
N LEU A 28 4.72 13.65 8.06
CA LEU A 28 5.66 12.79 7.36
C LEU A 28 7.10 13.24 7.61
N PRO A 29 8.06 12.31 7.61
CA PRO A 29 9.47 12.68 7.51
C PRO A 29 9.75 13.41 6.19
N LYS A 30 11.00 13.85 6.00
CA LYS A 30 11.46 14.37 4.72
C LYS A 30 11.15 13.40 3.58
N VAL A 31 10.48 13.88 2.55
CA VAL A 31 10.16 13.10 1.34
C VAL A 31 10.97 13.63 0.15
N TYR A 32 11.04 12.82 -0.91
CA TYR A 32 11.85 13.12 -2.09
C TYR A 32 10.98 13.03 -3.34
N THR A 33 11.14 13.99 -4.24
CA THR A 33 10.42 13.98 -5.52
C THR A 33 11.01 12.93 -6.46
N GLN A 34 10.16 12.30 -7.27
CA GLN A 34 10.58 11.38 -8.33
C GLN A 34 9.88 11.76 -9.65
N LYS A 35 10.60 11.67 -10.78
CA LYS A 35 10.03 12.02 -12.10
C LYS A 35 8.95 11.04 -12.56
N ARG A 36 9.08 9.76 -12.21
CA ARG A 36 8.14 8.70 -12.54
C ARG A 36 7.93 7.81 -11.34
N MET A 37 6.68 7.64 -10.93
CA MET A 37 6.36 6.76 -9.81
C MET A 37 6.52 5.29 -10.24
N PRO A 38 7.15 4.44 -9.42
CA PRO A 38 7.36 3.02 -9.73
C PRO A 38 6.11 2.20 -9.39
N VAL A 39 4.94 2.63 -9.86
CA VAL A 39 3.65 1.98 -9.61
C VAL A 39 2.77 2.11 -10.84
N GLU A 40 2.08 1.02 -11.17
CA GLU A 40 1.08 0.98 -12.22
C GLU A 40 -0.31 0.89 -11.58
N LYS A 41 -1.33 1.41 -12.26
CA LYS A 41 -2.73 1.31 -11.78
C LYS A 41 -3.19 -0.15 -11.61
N ASN A 42 -2.63 -1.06 -12.40
CA ASN A 42 -2.90 -2.50 -12.28
C ASN A 42 -2.29 -3.13 -11.03
N ASN A 43 -1.43 -2.40 -10.28
CA ASN A 43 -0.95 -2.83 -8.97
C ASN A 43 -1.92 -2.47 -7.84
N ILE A 44 -2.94 -1.65 -8.11
CA ILE A 44 -3.94 -1.24 -7.11
C ILE A 44 -5.02 -2.32 -7.07
N ILE A 45 -5.13 -2.97 -5.91
CA ILE A 45 -6.10 -4.04 -5.66
C ILE A 45 -7.51 -3.46 -5.66
N LYS A 46 -8.42 -4.15 -6.30
CA LYS A 46 -9.86 -3.84 -6.24
C LYS A 46 -10.59 -4.76 -5.28
N GLU A 47 -11.68 -4.28 -4.71
CA GLU A 47 -12.50 -5.05 -3.77
C GLU A 47 -13.04 -6.34 -4.40
N GLU A 48 -13.39 -6.32 -5.69
CA GLU A 48 -13.86 -7.53 -6.38
C GLU A 48 -12.76 -8.60 -6.53
N GLU A 49 -11.49 -8.21 -6.51
CA GLU A 49 -10.36 -9.15 -6.57
C GLU A 49 -10.17 -9.87 -5.22
N LEU A 50 -10.55 -9.22 -4.11
CA LEU A 50 -10.48 -9.80 -2.77
C LEU A 50 -11.54 -10.88 -2.54
N ALA A 51 -12.63 -10.87 -3.30
CA ALA A 51 -13.69 -11.89 -3.22
C ALA A 51 -13.20 -13.33 -3.45
N LYS A 52 -12.00 -13.51 -4.02
CA LYS A 52 -11.32 -14.81 -4.18
C LYS A 52 -10.93 -15.45 -2.85
N TRP A 53 -10.87 -14.68 -1.76
CA TRP A 53 -10.43 -15.14 -0.45
C TRP A 53 -11.52 -14.89 0.60
N PRO A 54 -12.38 -15.88 0.89
CA PRO A 54 -13.50 -15.71 1.83
C PRO A 54 -13.10 -15.31 3.25
N TYR A 55 -11.86 -15.59 3.67
CA TYR A 55 -11.35 -15.17 4.98
C TYR A 55 -11.02 -13.67 5.06
N LEU A 56 -11.10 -12.94 3.94
CA LEU A 56 -10.93 -11.49 3.86
C LEU A 56 -12.27 -10.72 3.79
N ASP A 57 -13.40 -11.36 4.08
CA ASP A 57 -14.76 -10.77 3.97
C ASP A 57 -14.97 -9.48 4.80
N GLY A 58 -14.15 -9.24 5.84
CA GLY A 58 -14.16 -8.00 6.63
C GLY A 58 -13.21 -6.90 6.16
N VAL A 59 -12.44 -7.14 5.09
CA VAL A 59 -11.38 -6.25 4.61
C VAL A 59 -11.89 -5.46 3.41
N SER A 60 -12.25 -4.19 3.64
CA SER A 60 -12.69 -3.30 2.57
C SER A 60 -11.56 -2.38 2.12
N VAL A 61 -11.34 -2.32 0.81
CA VAL A 61 -10.35 -1.45 0.16
C VAL A 61 -11.12 -0.47 -0.74
N PRO A 62 -10.96 0.84 -0.51
CA PRO A 62 -11.73 1.85 -1.23
C PRO A 62 -11.36 1.87 -2.72
N HIS A 63 -12.36 2.01 -3.59
CA HIS A 63 -12.13 2.28 -5.01
C HIS A 63 -11.73 3.75 -5.21
N ILE A 64 -10.46 3.99 -5.54
CA ILE A 64 -9.91 5.34 -5.75
C ILE A 64 -9.52 5.50 -7.23
N GLN A 65 -10.16 6.45 -7.91
CA GLN A 65 -9.82 6.84 -9.29
C GLN A 65 -8.87 8.04 -9.31
N ALA A 66 -7.64 7.84 -8.80
CA ALA A 66 -6.60 8.86 -8.77
C ALA A 66 -5.23 8.28 -9.16
N GLU A 67 -4.30 9.15 -9.56
CA GLU A 67 -2.91 8.76 -9.74
C GLU A 67 -2.19 8.63 -8.38
N VAL A 68 -1.20 7.74 -8.32
CA VAL A 68 -0.35 7.64 -7.12
C VAL A 68 0.73 8.71 -7.20
N GLU A 69 0.67 9.69 -6.29
CA GLU A 69 1.62 10.81 -6.25
C GLU A 69 2.56 10.78 -5.04
N LEU A 70 2.33 9.87 -4.10
CA LEU A 70 3.14 9.72 -2.90
C LEU A 70 3.29 8.25 -2.54
N LEU A 71 4.53 7.80 -2.40
CA LEU A 71 4.85 6.49 -1.83
C LEU A 71 5.39 6.69 -0.42
N ILE A 72 4.78 5.98 0.53
CA ILE A 72 5.22 5.89 1.92
C ILE A 72 5.67 4.46 2.21
N GLY A 73 6.60 4.31 3.14
CA GLY A 73 7.13 3.01 3.52
C GLY A 73 7.73 3.06 4.92
N THR A 74 8.87 2.39 5.08
CA THR A 74 9.58 2.29 6.37
C THR A 74 10.02 3.65 6.94
N ASN A 75 10.10 4.69 6.11
CA ASN A 75 10.37 6.05 6.58
C ASN A 75 9.25 6.61 7.47
N ALA A 76 8.00 6.15 7.31
CA ALA A 76 6.86 6.53 8.13
C ALA A 76 6.29 5.30 8.87
N SER A 77 7.15 4.57 9.57
CA SER A 77 6.83 3.28 10.21
C SER A 77 5.65 3.35 11.20
N ASN A 78 5.48 4.48 11.88
CA ASN A 78 4.35 4.71 12.78
C ASN A 78 2.98 4.66 12.08
N LEU A 79 2.93 4.95 10.77
CA LEU A 79 1.70 4.86 9.97
C LEU A 79 1.42 3.44 9.48
N LEU A 80 2.43 2.57 9.52
CA LEU A 80 2.38 1.18 9.08
C LEU A 80 2.21 0.20 10.24
N GLU A 81 2.08 0.70 11.47
CA GLU A 81 1.87 -0.12 12.64
C GLU A 81 0.56 -0.94 12.51
N PRO A 82 0.62 -2.28 12.66
CA PRO A 82 -0.56 -3.13 12.60
C PRO A 82 -1.47 -2.92 13.81
N TRP A 83 -2.73 -2.61 13.56
CA TRP A 83 -3.79 -2.56 14.58
C TRP A 83 -4.63 -3.84 14.58
N GLU A 84 -4.73 -4.47 13.42
CA GLU A 84 -5.46 -5.71 13.20
C GLU A 84 -4.75 -6.51 12.11
N VAL A 85 -4.70 -7.82 12.26
CA VAL A 85 -4.08 -8.72 11.29
C VAL A 85 -5.05 -9.84 10.95
N VAL A 86 -5.37 -9.97 9.67
CA VAL A 86 -6.09 -11.13 9.13
C VAL A 86 -5.05 -12.03 8.46
N ASN A 87 -4.78 -13.18 9.08
CA ASN A 87 -3.75 -14.11 8.63
C ASN A 87 -4.11 -14.72 7.27
N SER A 88 -3.09 -15.04 6.47
CA SER A 88 -3.28 -15.74 5.21
C SER A 88 -3.74 -17.18 5.44
N HIS A 89 -4.52 -17.70 4.50
CA HIS A 89 -4.81 -19.13 4.42
C HIS A 89 -3.98 -19.75 3.28
N GLY A 90 -3.11 -20.70 3.62
CA GLY A 90 -2.18 -21.32 2.67
C GLY A 90 -1.23 -20.28 2.05
N ASN A 91 -1.12 -20.29 0.72
CA ASN A 91 -0.30 -19.33 -0.03
C ASN A 91 -1.08 -18.08 -0.46
N GLY A 92 -2.21 -17.78 0.20
CA GLY A 92 -2.99 -16.57 -0.09
C GLY A 92 -2.40 -15.31 0.53
N PRO A 93 -2.97 -14.13 0.21
CA PRO A 93 -2.58 -12.88 0.85
C PRO A 93 -3.04 -12.82 2.32
N TYR A 94 -2.43 -11.93 3.08
CA TYR A 94 -2.89 -11.53 4.41
C TYR A 94 -3.19 -10.04 4.40
N ALA A 95 -4.00 -9.57 5.35
CA ALA A 95 -4.35 -8.16 5.47
C ALA A 95 -3.89 -7.59 6.81
N ILE A 96 -3.45 -6.34 6.78
CA ILE A 96 -3.13 -5.55 7.98
C ILE A 96 -3.98 -4.30 7.96
N ARG A 97 -4.66 -4.02 9.07
CA ARG A 97 -5.26 -2.71 9.30
C ARG A 97 -4.20 -1.80 9.91
N THR A 98 -3.92 -0.69 9.26
CA THR A 98 -3.08 0.37 9.79
C THR A 98 -3.93 1.59 10.12
N LEU A 99 -3.24 2.61 10.62
CA LEU A 99 -3.81 3.92 10.88
C LEU A 99 -4.41 4.59 9.63
N LEU A 100 -3.93 4.26 8.43
CA LEU A 100 -4.41 4.84 7.16
C LEU A 100 -5.50 3.99 6.48
N GLY A 101 -5.69 2.74 6.89
CA GLY A 101 -6.66 1.82 6.30
C GLY A 101 -6.12 0.40 6.17
N TRP A 102 -6.78 -0.43 5.37
CA TRP A 102 -6.37 -1.80 5.11
C TRP A 102 -5.26 -1.86 4.05
N VAL A 103 -4.26 -2.71 4.31
CA VAL A 103 -3.19 -3.06 3.38
C VAL A 103 -3.20 -4.56 3.16
N ILE A 104 -3.17 -4.98 1.89
CA ILE A 104 -3.14 -6.39 1.50
C ILE A 104 -1.71 -6.75 1.11
N ASN A 105 -1.22 -7.87 1.62
CA ASN A 105 0.16 -8.30 1.44
C ASN A 105 0.21 -9.76 1.00
N GLY A 106 1.18 -10.10 0.16
CA GLY A 106 1.36 -11.45 -0.38
C GLY A 106 0.85 -11.60 -1.82
N PRO A 107 0.94 -12.82 -2.38
CA PRO A 107 0.60 -13.07 -3.78
C PRO A 107 -0.91 -12.96 -4.01
N LEU A 108 -1.29 -12.12 -4.96
CA LEU A 108 -2.68 -11.90 -5.37
C LEU A 108 -3.11 -12.84 -6.52
N GLN A 109 -2.13 -13.46 -7.17
CA GLN A 109 -2.38 -14.54 -8.12
C GLN A 109 -2.23 -15.84 -7.34
N GLY A 110 -3.34 -16.54 -7.11
CA GLY A 110 -3.25 -17.95 -6.78
C GLY A 110 -2.50 -18.61 -7.91
N TYR A 111 -1.34 -19.20 -7.64
CA TYR A 111 -0.59 -19.97 -8.62
C TYR A 111 -1.53 -21.00 -9.26
N SER A 112 -1.93 -20.78 -10.51
CA SER A 112 -2.25 -21.89 -11.39
C SER A 112 -0.94 -22.61 -11.65
N ASN A 113 -0.83 -23.85 -11.19
CA ASN A 113 0.24 -24.75 -11.62
C ASN A 113 0.21 -24.81 -13.15
N GLU A 114 1.10 -24.08 -13.81
CA GLU A 114 1.51 -24.44 -15.16
C GLU A 114 2.39 -25.68 -15.03
N ARG A 115 1.86 -26.78 -15.58
CA ARG A 115 2.56 -28.05 -15.77
C ARG A 115 3.56 -27.95 -16.91
#